data_AF-A0A7G8XB57-F1
#
_entry.id   AF-A0A7G8XB57-F1
#
_cell.length_a   1.000
_cell.length_b   1.000
_cell.length_c   1.000
_cell.angle_alpha   90.00
_cell.angle_beta   90.00
_cell.angle_gamma   90.00
#
_symmetry.space_group_name_H-M   'P 1'
#
loop_
_entity.id
_entity.type
_entity.pdbx_description
1 polymer ?
#
loop_
_entity_poly.entity_id
_entity_poly.type
_entity_poly.pdbx_seq_one_letter_code
_entity_poly.pdbx_strand_id
1 'polypeptide(L)'
;MRSKGTTYKEIYTSICKKGYTGSEAAIRQFIAKEKRLQGDLEDDVTAGSTEIVERKWLVKLLYKPLNKVKAISPEQVKNVVQKYPLVGTLLRLVRRFKEILHSGDKELLHTWISEAVALEINELTSFLNGIKKDIDAVENACTLPYNNGLAEGSINKLKTIKRIMYGRNSFELLRNKLLLLKSRKFN
;
A
#
# COMPACT_ATOMS: atom_id res chain seq x y z
N MET A 1 -6.00 -20.02 31.37
CA MET A 1 -6.04 -19.03 32.47
C MET A 1 -7.18 -18.03 32.29
N ARG A 2 -7.41 -17.44 31.11
CA ARG A 2 -8.56 -16.53 30.88
C ARG A 2 -9.95 -17.18 30.93
N SER A 3 -10.09 -18.44 30.52
CA SER A 3 -11.35 -19.22 30.66
C SER A 3 -11.79 -19.45 32.11
N LYS A 4 -10.97 -19.05 33.08
CA LYS A 4 -11.21 -19.19 34.53
C LYS A 4 -11.47 -17.85 35.24
N GLY A 5 -11.69 -16.75 34.52
CA GLY A 5 -12.04 -15.44 35.12
C GLY A 5 -10.89 -14.66 35.77
N THR A 6 -9.63 -15.04 35.52
CA THR A 6 -8.44 -14.43 36.14
C THR A 6 -8.22 -12.98 35.69
N THR A 7 -7.91 -12.08 36.62
CA THR A 7 -7.73 -10.63 36.37
C THR A 7 -6.44 -10.34 35.59
N TYR A 8 -6.38 -9.19 34.89
CA TYR A 8 -5.21 -8.78 34.10
C TYR A 8 -3.90 -8.74 34.90
N LYS A 9 -3.99 -8.35 36.18
CA LYS A 9 -2.85 -8.23 37.08
C LYS A 9 -2.26 -9.60 37.45
N GLU A 10 -3.12 -10.59 37.63
CA GLU A 10 -2.73 -11.98 37.91
C GLU A 10 -2.12 -12.65 36.67
N ILE A 11 -2.66 -12.38 35.49
CA ILE A 11 -2.08 -12.84 34.21
C ILE A 11 -0.69 -12.24 34.03
N TYR A 12 -0.52 -10.94 34.23
CA TYR A 12 0.77 -10.26 34.16
C TYR A 12 1.79 -10.88 35.13
N THR A 13 1.40 -11.07 36.39
CA THR A 13 2.27 -11.67 37.42
C THR A 13 2.70 -13.10 37.05
N SER A 14 1.80 -13.90 36.48
CA SER A 14 2.09 -15.26 36.05
C SER A 14 3.07 -15.31 34.87
N ILE A 15 2.92 -14.40 33.90
CA ILE A 15 3.79 -14.36 32.72
C ILE A 15 5.17 -13.77 33.09
N CYS A 16 5.24 -12.79 33.99
CA CYS A 16 6.52 -12.30 34.53
C CYS A 16 7.31 -13.40 35.25
N LYS A 17 6.64 -14.27 36.03
CA LYS A 17 7.28 -15.46 36.63
C LYS A 17 7.82 -16.46 35.59
N LYS A 18 7.32 -16.41 34.35
CA LYS A 18 7.79 -17.22 33.22
C LYS A 18 8.85 -16.52 32.37
N GLY A 19 9.39 -15.38 32.83
CA GLY A 19 10.50 -14.68 32.19
C GLY A 19 10.10 -13.50 31.28
N TYR A 20 8.84 -13.06 31.29
CA TYR A 20 8.44 -11.86 30.54
C TYR A 20 8.86 -10.57 31.26
N THR A 21 9.57 -9.72 30.54
CA THR A 21 10.15 -8.45 31.04
C THR A 21 9.43 -7.19 30.53
N GLY A 22 8.34 -7.35 29.77
CA GLY A 22 7.58 -6.23 29.22
C GLY A 22 6.56 -5.64 30.20
N SER A 23 5.79 -4.64 29.76
CA SER A 23 4.84 -3.90 30.60
C SER A 23 3.46 -4.56 30.67
N GLU A 24 2.72 -4.31 31.76
CA GLU A 24 1.33 -4.74 31.91
C GLU A 24 0.44 -4.17 30.80
N ALA A 25 0.72 -2.94 30.36
CA ALA A 25 0.02 -2.28 29.27
C ALA A 25 0.14 -3.05 27.93
N ALA A 26 1.32 -3.61 27.62
CA ALA A 26 1.52 -4.40 26.42
C ALA A 26 0.70 -5.70 26.44
N ILE A 27 0.61 -6.35 27.61
CA ILE A 27 -0.25 -7.54 27.78
C ILE A 27 -1.72 -7.18 27.62
N ARG A 28 -2.17 -6.06 28.21
CA ARG A 28 -3.54 -5.57 28.04
C ARG A 28 -3.87 -5.28 26.58
N GLN A 29 -2.98 -4.62 25.85
CA GLN A 29 -3.16 -4.36 24.42
C GLN A 29 -3.21 -5.64 23.59
N PHE A 30 -2.31 -6.59 23.85
CA PHE A 30 -2.31 -7.90 23.20
C PHE A 30 -3.63 -8.63 23.43
N ILE A 31 -4.10 -8.66 24.68
CA ILE A 31 -5.34 -9.31 25.06
C ILE A 31 -6.58 -8.62 24.45
N ALA A 32 -6.61 -7.29 24.41
CA ALA A 32 -7.70 -6.53 23.78
C ALA A 32 -7.76 -6.79 22.27
N LYS A 33 -6.60 -6.87 21.62
CA LYS A 33 -6.48 -7.26 20.21
C LYS A 33 -7.05 -8.67 19.98
N GLU A 34 -6.67 -9.65 20.81
CA GLU A 34 -7.19 -11.02 20.74
C GLU A 34 -8.73 -11.08 20.92
N LYS A 35 -9.31 -10.32 21.87
CA LYS A 35 -10.77 -10.32 22.08
C LYS A 35 -11.54 -9.79 20.86
N ARG A 36 -11.05 -8.71 20.25
CA ARG A 36 -11.64 -8.17 19.02
C ARG A 36 -11.61 -9.22 17.90
N LEU A 37 -10.46 -9.87 17.73
CA LEU A 37 -10.27 -10.92 16.74
C LEU A 37 -11.17 -12.12 16.99
N GLN A 38 -11.40 -12.49 18.25
CA GLN A 38 -12.28 -13.61 18.61
C GLN A 38 -13.75 -13.30 18.32
N GLY A 39 -14.21 -12.06 18.52
CA GLY A 39 -15.55 -11.63 18.12
C GLY A 39 -15.75 -11.67 16.60
N ASP A 40 -14.72 -11.34 15.82
CA ASP A 40 -14.75 -11.42 14.35
C ASP A 40 -14.72 -12.88 13.82
N LEU A 41 -14.40 -13.88 14.68
CA LEU A 41 -14.29 -15.30 14.33
C LEU A 41 -15.55 -16.12 14.65
N GLU A 42 -16.43 -15.64 15.52
CA GLU A 42 -17.67 -16.37 15.89
C GLU A 42 -18.68 -16.49 14.73
N ASP A 43 -18.52 -15.70 13.66
CA ASP A 43 -19.29 -15.80 12.42
C ASP A 43 -18.82 -16.91 11.45
N ASP A 44 -17.71 -17.59 11.72
CA ASP A 44 -17.09 -18.57 10.81
C ASP A 44 -16.93 -19.95 11.49
N VAL A 45 -18.05 -20.67 11.61
CA VAL A 45 -18.24 -21.86 12.46
C VAL A 45 -17.47 -23.12 11.98
N THR A 46 -16.59 -23.03 10.96
CA THR A 46 -16.13 -24.23 10.23
C THR A 46 -14.63 -24.46 10.03
N ALA A 47 -13.71 -23.69 10.62
CA ALA A 47 -12.28 -23.90 10.34
C ALA A 47 -11.44 -24.22 11.58
N GLY A 48 -10.46 -25.12 11.41
CA GLY A 48 -9.40 -25.40 12.38
C GLY A 48 -8.48 -24.20 12.65
N SER A 49 -7.21 -24.45 12.96
CA SER A 49 -6.22 -23.41 13.32
C SER A 49 -6.33 -22.19 12.41
N THR A 50 -6.85 -21.09 12.95
CA THR A 50 -7.07 -19.87 12.18
C THR A 50 -5.80 -19.03 12.21
N GLU A 51 -5.25 -18.78 11.03
CA GLU A 51 -4.06 -17.93 10.87
C GLU A 51 -4.46 -16.51 10.49
N ILE A 52 -3.88 -15.52 11.17
CA ILE A 52 -4.20 -14.11 10.95
C ILE A 52 -3.19 -13.51 9.98
N VAL A 53 -3.68 -13.07 8.82
CA VAL A 53 -2.89 -12.33 7.83
C VAL A 53 -3.17 -10.83 7.96
N GLU A 54 -2.14 -10.05 8.29
CA GLU A 54 -2.31 -8.60 8.38
C GLU A 54 -2.53 -7.95 7.00
N ARG A 55 -3.57 -7.12 6.88
CA ARG A 55 -3.93 -6.39 5.65
C ARG A 55 -2.76 -5.63 5.02
N LYS A 56 -1.85 -5.07 5.83
CA LYS A 56 -0.68 -4.32 5.35
C LYS A 56 0.22 -5.14 4.41
N TRP A 57 0.27 -6.45 4.59
CA TRP A 57 1.06 -7.34 3.73
C TRP A 57 0.39 -7.57 2.39
N LEU A 58 -0.93 -7.74 2.38
CA LEU A 58 -1.72 -7.81 1.14
C LEU A 58 -1.63 -6.51 0.33
N VAL A 59 -1.72 -5.35 0.99
CA VAL A 59 -1.55 -4.05 0.33
C VAL A 59 -0.15 -3.90 -0.27
N LYS A 60 0.89 -4.39 0.41
CA LYS A 60 2.26 -4.38 -0.13
C LYS A 60 2.39 -5.20 -1.42
N LEU A 61 1.58 -6.25 -1.61
CA LEU A 61 1.60 -7.07 -2.83
C LEU A 61 1.08 -6.34 -4.08
N LEU A 62 0.36 -5.23 -3.91
CA LEU A 62 0.00 -4.33 -5.02
C LEU A 62 1.24 -3.64 -5.60
N TYR A 63 2.25 -3.38 -4.77
CA TYR A 63 3.43 -2.60 -5.13
C TYR A 63 4.67 -3.46 -5.35
N LYS A 64 4.80 -4.57 -4.63
CA LYS A 64 5.99 -5.43 -4.61
C LYS A 64 5.64 -6.88 -4.95
N PRO A 65 6.51 -7.60 -5.67
CA PRO A 65 6.34 -9.03 -5.87
C PRO A 65 6.44 -9.80 -4.54
N LEU A 66 5.82 -10.98 -4.49
CA LEU A 66 5.70 -11.79 -3.27
C LEU A 66 7.07 -12.11 -2.65
N ASN A 67 8.09 -12.41 -3.48
CA ASN A 67 9.45 -12.68 -3.03
C ASN A 67 10.12 -11.51 -2.27
N LYS A 68 9.59 -10.28 -2.38
CA LYS A 68 10.08 -9.10 -1.64
C LYS A 68 9.25 -8.78 -0.40
N VAL A 69 8.21 -9.57 -0.10
CA VAL A 69 7.34 -9.41 1.08
C VAL A 69 7.54 -10.58 2.04
N LYS A 70 8.61 -10.53 2.84
CA LYS A 70 9.05 -11.63 3.73
C LYS A 70 8.03 -12.06 4.80
N ALA A 71 7.04 -11.24 5.10
CA ALA A 71 6.11 -11.47 6.20
C ALA A 71 4.76 -12.09 5.75
N ILE A 72 4.64 -12.50 4.48
CA ILE A 72 3.49 -13.25 3.98
C ILE A 72 3.96 -14.41 3.08
N SER A 73 3.45 -15.61 3.32
CA SER A 73 3.78 -16.80 2.54
C SER A 73 2.90 -16.95 1.29
N PRO A 74 3.35 -17.70 0.27
CA PRO A 74 2.51 -18.05 -0.89
C PRO A 74 1.21 -18.76 -0.49
N GLU A 75 1.27 -19.67 0.48
CA GLU A 75 0.12 -20.41 1.01
C GLU A 75 -0.89 -19.47 1.67
N GLN A 76 -0.43 -18.51 2.45
CA GLN A 76 -1.30 -17.49 3.05
C GLN A 76 -2.00 -16.65 1.98
N VAL A 77 -1.29 -16.22 0.94
CA VAL A 77 -1.89 -15.47 -0.17
C VAL A 77 -2.91 -16.34 -0.90
N LYS A 78 -2.61 -17.62 -1.15
CA LYS A 78 -3.53 -18.56 -1.79
C LYS A 78 -4.82 -18.71 -0.98
N ASN A 79 -4.71 -18.91 0.33
CA ASN A 79 -5.87 -19.05 1.22
C ASN A 79 -6.70 -17.76 1.25
N VAL A 80 -6.05 -16.59 1.31
CA VAL A 80 -6.73 -15.28 1.25
C VAL A 80 -7.47 -15.12 -0.08
N VAL A 81 -6.87 -15.48 -1.21
CA VAL A 81 -7.52 -15.37 -2.53
C VAL A 81 -8.68 -16.37 -2.66
N GLN A 82 -8.57 -17.56 -2.07
CA GLN A 82 -9.67 -18.52 -2.04
C GLN A 82 -10.85 -18.00 -1.21
N LYS A 83 -10.58 -17.42 -0.04
CA LYS A 83 -11.62 -16.83 0.83
C LYS A 83 -12.19 -15.52 0.29
N TYR A 84 -11.35 -14.71 -0.37
CA TYR A 84 -11.70 -13.40 -0.92
C TYR A 84 -11.24 -13.29 -2.39
N PRO A 85 -11.99 -13.86 -3.35
CA PRO A 85 -11.62 -13.90 -4.76
C PRO A 85 -11.32 -12.53 -5.38
N LEU A 86 -12.03 -11.48 -4.92
CA LEU A 86 -11.84 -10.11 -5.36
C LEU A 86 -10.39 -9.62 -5.16
N VAL A 87 -9.73 -10.02 -4.07
CA VAL A 87 -8.32 -9.67 -3.79
C VAL A 87 -7.41 -10.25 -4.87
N GLY A 88 -7.66 -11.50 -5.29
CA GLY A 88 -6.90 -12.14 -6.36
C GLY A 88 -7.07 -11.41 -7.69
N THR A 89 -8.30 -11.03 -8.02
CA THR A 89 -8.62 -10.25 -9.22
C THR A 89 -7.89 -8.91 -9.21
N LEU A 90 -7.95 -8.14 -8.12
CA LEU A 90 -7.26 -6.85 -7.98
C LEU A 90 -5.73 -6.99 -8.11
N LEU A 91 -5.13 -7.99 -7.45
CA LEU A 91 -3.70 -8.23 -7.53
C LEU A 91 -3.26 -8.55 -8.96
N ARG A 92 -4.02 -9.37 -9.69
CA ARG A 92 -3.75 -9.65 -11.11
C ARG A 92 -3.91 -8.39 -11.95
N LEU A 93 -4.98 -7.63 -11.75
CA LEU A 93 -5.28 -6.43 -12.52
C LEU A 93 -4.15 -5.38 -12.41
N VAL A 94 -3.67 -5.12 -11.19
CA VAL A 94 -2.57 -4.17 -10.95
C VAL A 94 -1.23 -4.67 -11.52
N ARG A 95 -0.96 -5.97 -11.43
CA ARG A 95 0.27 -6.55 -12.01
C ARG A 95 0.27 -6.43 -13.53
N ARG A 96 -0.83 -6.83 -14.18
CA ARG A 96 -0.98 -6.74 -15.64
C ARG A 96 -0.90 -5.30 -16.12
N PHE A 97 -1.52 -4.35 -15.41
CA PHE A 97 -1.39 -2.93 -15.74
C PHE A 97 0.07 -2.47 -15.74
N LYS A 98 0.86 -2.85 -14.73
CA LYS A 98 2.28 -2.53 -14.69
C LYS A 98 3.05 -3.16 -15.84
N GLU A 99 2.79 -4.42 -16.15
CA GLU A 99 3.44 -5.11 -17.26
C GLU A 99 3.14 -4.40 -18.59
N ILE A 100 1.88 -3.99 -18.81
CA ILE A 100 1.47 -3.23 -20.00
C ILE A 100 2.25 -1.92 -20.12
N LEU A 101 2.35 -1.14 -19.04
CA LEU A 101 3.11 0.11 -19.02
C LEU A 101 4.60 -0.06 -19.38
N HIS A 102 5.18 -1.24 -19.15
CA HIS A 102 6.57 -1.54 -19.53
C HIS A 102 6.70 -2.23 -20.90
N SER A 103 5.60 -2.79 -21.42
CA SER A 103 5.61 -3.56 -22.68
C SER A 103 5.61 -2.69 -23.93
N GLY A 104 5.08 -1.46 -23.84
CA GLY A 104 4.89 -0.57 -24.99
C GLY A 104 3.70 -0.92 -25.89
N ASP A 105 2.90 -1.93 -25.53
CA ASP A 105 1.75 -2.37 -26.32
C ASP A 105 0.45 -1.68 -25.86
N LYS A 106 -0.05 -0.77 -26.71
CA LYS A 106 -1.29 -0.03 -26.48
C LYS A 106 -2.56 -0.88 -26.65
N GLU A 107 -2.53 -1.94 -27.45
CA GLU A 107 -3.70 -2.81 -27.65
C GLU A 107 -3.98 -3.62 -26.38
N LEU A 108 -2.92 -4.03 -25.67
CA LEU A 108 -3.05 -4.64 -24.35
C LEU A 108 -3.64 -3.69 -23.31
N LEU A 109 -3.37 -2.38 -23.41
CA LEU A 109 -3.95 -1.36 -22.53
C LEU A 109 -5.48 -1.28 -22.73
N HIS A 110 -5.96 -1.19 -23.97
CA HIS A 110 -7.39 -1.15 -24.27
C HIS A 110 -8.14 -2.40 -23.83
N THR A 111 -7.52 -3.56 -24.07
CA THR A 111 -8.03 -4.85 -23.59
C THR A 111 -8.14 -4.84 -22.06
N TRP A 112 -7.10 -4.38 -21.37
CA TRP A 112 -7.08 -4.30 -19.91
C TRP A 112 -8.11 -3.30 -19.36
N ILE A 113 -8.33 -2.16 -20.00
CA ILE A 113 -9.37 -1.18 -19.60
C ILE A 113 -10.76 -1.84 -19.70
N SER A 114 -11.03 -2.54 -20.79
CA SER A 114 -12.31 -3.20 -21.03
C SER A 114 -12.59 -4.29 -19.98
N GLU A 115 -11.59 -5.13 -19.70
CA GLU A 115 -11.67 -6.12 -18.62
C GLU A 115 -11.88 -5.46 -17.25
N ALA A 116 -11.15 -4.38 -16.94
CA ALA A 116 -11.27 -3.69 -15.66
C ALA A 116 -12.65 -3.07 -15.44
N VAL A 117 -13.28 -2.53 -16.51
CA VAL A 117 -14.64 -1.99 -16.48
C VAL A 117 -15.66 -3.09 -16.24
N ALA A 118 -15.50 -4.25 -16.89
CA ALA A 118 -16.42 -5.38 -16.77
C ALA A 118 -16.42 -6.01 -15.36
N LEU A 119 -15.41 -5.73 -14.53
CA LEU A 119 -15.38 -6.17 -13.14
C LEU A 119 -16.33 -5.38 -12.21
N GLU A 120 -16.86 -4.25 -12.66
CA GLU A 120 -17.83 -3.41 -11.91
C GLU A 120 -17.39 -3.06 -10.48
N ILE A 121 -16.08 -2.88 -10.27
CA ILE A 121 -15.52 -2.48 -8.98
C ILE A 121 -15.66 -0.96 -8.82
N ASN A 122 -16.61 -0.53 -8.01
CA ASN A 122 -16.92 0.88 -7.76
C ASN A 122 -15.69 1.72 -7.37
N GLU A 123 -14.78 1.15 -6.57
CA GLU A 123 -13.56 1.83 -6.13
C GLU A 123 -12.56 2.08 -7.28
N LEU A 124 -12.68 1.36 -8.40
CA LEU A 124 -11.85 1.56 -9.59
C LEU A 124 -12.49 2.48 -10.64
N THR A 125 -13.79 2.75 -10.55
CA THR A 125 -14.52 3.51 -11.58
C THR A 125 -13.91 4.88 -11.83
N SER A 126 -13.56 5.63 -10.78
CA SER A 126 -12.94 6.96 -10.91
C SER A 126 -11.57 6.89 -11.59
N PHE A 127 -10.77 5.88 -11.28
CA PHE A 127 -9.47 5.65 -11.90
C PHE A 127 -9.61 5.30 -13.38
N LEU A 128 -10.52 4.40 -13.73
CA LEU A 128 -10.79 4.01 -15.11
C LEU A 128 -11.33 5.17 -15.94
N ASN A 129 -12.19 6.01 -15.37
CA ASN A 129 -12.66 7.22 -16.02
C ASN A 129 -11.54 8.23 -16.25
N GLY A 130 -10.60 8.36 -15.30
CA GLY A 130 -9.39 9.17 -15.48
C GLY A 130 -8.53 8.67 -16.65
N ILE A 131 -8.28 7.37 -16.72
CA ILE A 131 -7.54 6.77 -17.84
C ILE A 131 -8.24 7.04 -19.18
N LYS A 132 -9.56 6.81 -19.25
CA LYS A 132 -10.33 7.03 -20.49
C LYS A 132 -10.31 8.50 -20.93
N LYS A 133 -10.37 9.43 -19.97
CA LYS A 133 -10.34 10.87 -20.25
C LYS A 133 -9.00 11.30 -20.85
N ASP A 134 -7.90 10.76 -20.34
CA ASP A 134 -6.54 11.13 -20.73
C ASP A 134 -5.87 10.01 -21.58
N ILE A 135 -6.66 9.27 -22.37
CA ILE A 135 -6.21 8.03 -23.02
C ILE A 135 -4.99 8.24 -23.92
N ASP A 136 -4.95 9.33 -24.69
CA ASP A 136 -3.81 9.68 -25.54
C ASP A 136 -2.52 9.83 -24.72
N ALA A 137 -2.61 10.44 -23.53
CA ALA A 137 -1.46 10.60 -22.65
C ALA A 137 -1.01 9.26 -22.06
N VAL A 138 -1.95 8.36 -21.74
CA VAL A 138 -1.64 7.02 -21.21
C VAL A 138 -1.03 6.14 -22.31
N GLU A 139 -1.54 6.17 -23.53
CA GLU A 139 -0.94 5.47 -24.67
C GLU A 139 0.48 5.97 -24.96
N ASN A 140 0.68 7.28 -24.95
CA ASN A 140 2.00 7.89 -25.10
C ASN A 140 2.94 7.47 -23.96
N ALA A 141 2.44 7.34 -22.73
CA ALA A 141 3.24 6.87 -21.60
C ALA A 141 3.67 5.40 -21.73
N CYS A 142 2.92 4.57 -22.47
CA CYS A 142 3.32 3.21 -22.81
C CYS A 142 4.37 3.19 -23.93
N THR A 143 4.13 3.96 -25.00
CA THR A 143 4.87 3.82 -26.27
C THR A 143 6.15 4.64 -26.31
N LEU A 144 6.20 5.78 -25.62
CA LEU A 144 7.33 6.68 -25.66
C LEU A 144 8.35 6.36 -24.55
N PRO A 145 9.65 6.59 -24.78
CA PRO A 145 10.68 6.42 -23.75
C PRO A 145 10.68 7.57 -22.73
N TYR A 146 9.80 8.56 -22.87
CA TYR A 146 9.75 9.73 -22.03
C TYR A 146 8.94 9.47 -20.76
N ASN A 147 9.49 9.86 -19.62
CA ASN A 147 8.78 9.87 -18.35
C ASN A 147 8.80 11.26 -17.73
N ASN A 148 7.81 11.56 -16.91
CA ASN A 148 7.69 12.85 -16.23
C ASN A 148 8.67 12.99 -15.04
N GLY A 149 9.51 11.99 -14.75
CA GLY A 149 10.33 11.94 -13.55
C GLY A 149 11.33 13.09 -13.41
N LEU A 150 11.97 13.49 -14.51
CA LEU A 150 12.90 14.63 -14.51
C LEU A 150 12.17 15.97 -14.25
N ALA A 151 11.01 16.16 -14.86
CA ALA A 151 10.19 17.34 -14.66
C ALA A 151 9.64 17.39 -13.23
N GLU A 152 9.12 16.28 -12.71
CA GLU A 152 8.64 16.16 -11.33
C GLU A 152 9.75 16.38 -10.32
N GLY A 153 10.96 15.86 -10.55
CA GLY A 153 12.12 16.12 -9.72
C GLY A 153 12.46 17.63 -9.65
N SER A 154 12.44 18.29 -10.80
CA SER A 154 12.68 19.74 -10.90
C SER A 154 11.59 20.55 -10.19
N ILE A 155 10.33 20.19 -10.39
CA ILE A 155 9.17 20.82 -9.74
C ILE A 155 9.22 20.60 -8.23
N ASN A 156 9.58 19.40 -7.75
CA ASN A 156 9.71 19.10 -6.34
C ASN A 156 10.83 19.92 -5.69
N LYS A 157 11.98 20.08 -6.36
CA LYS A 157 13.05 20.98 -5.90
C LYS A 157 12.55 22.41 -5.77
N LEU A 158 11.83 22.92 -6.78
CA LEU A 158 11.23 24.25 -6.74
C LEU A 158 10.22 24.41 -5.61
N LYS A 159 9.34 23.42 -5.40
CA LYS A 159 8.37 23.41 -4.29
C LYS A 159 9.08 23.45 -2.93
N THR A 160 10.18 22.72 -2.76
CA THR A 160 11.00 22.75 -1.54
C THR A 160 11.61 24.13 -1.30
N ILE A 161 12.16 24.77 -2.34
CA ILE A 161 12.70 26.13 -2.25
C ILE A 161 11.60 27.12 -1.82
N LYS A 162 10.41 27.04 -2.43
CA LYS A 162 9.26 27.86 -2.05
C LYS A 162 8.86 27.67 -0.58
N ARG A 163 8.89 26.44 -0.06
CA ARG A 163 8.61 26.15 1.36
C ARG A 163 9.65 26.77 2.29
N ILE A 164 10.95 26.67 1.96
CA ILE A 164 12.03 27.32 2.72
C ILE A 164 11.88 28.85 2.72
N MET A 165 11.32 29.40 1.64
CA MET A 165 11.07 30.83 1.49
C MET A 165 9.77 31.32 2.15
N TYR A 166 9.07 30.45 2.88
CA TYR A 166 7.77 30.73 3.49
C TYR A 166 6.72 31.22 2.49
N GLY A 167 6.68 30.59 1.31
CA GLY A 167 5.68 30.91 0.28
C GLY A 167 5.99 32.14 -0.58
N ARG A 168 7.05 32.91 -0.29
CA ARG A 168 7.51 34.01 -1.16
C ARG A 168 7.91 33.46 -2.53
N ASN A 169 7.20 33.86 -3.57
CA ASN A 169 7.21 33.14 -4.84
C ASN A 169 7.25 34.05 -6.08
N SER A 170 7.62 35.32 -5.96
CA SER A 170 7.86 36.15 -7.15
C SER A 170 8.92 35.47 -8.02
N PHE A 171 8.72 35.50 -9.34
CA PHE A 171 9.56 34.75 -10.27
C PHE A 171 11.04 35.13 -10.11
N GLU A 172 11.33 36.43 -10.02
CA GLU A 172 12.68 36.95 -9.83
C GLU A 172 13.33 36.44 -8.54
N LEU A 173 12.61 36.50 -7.41
CA LEU A 173 13.13 36.05 -6.12
C LEU A 173 13.38 34.53 -6.12
N LEU A 174 12.45 33.75 -6.71
CA LEU A 174 12.60 32.30 -6.82
C LEU A 174 13.76 31.93 -7.74
N ARG A 175 13.92 32.63 -8.86
CA ARG A 175 15.04 32.47 -9.79
C ARG A 175 16.37 32.77 -9.08
N ASN A 176 16.48 33.90 -8.41
CA ASN A 176 17.68 34.31 -7.68
C ASN A 176 18.03 33.31 -6.58
N LYS A 177 17.02 32.83 -5.81
CA LYS A 177 17.23 31.81 -4.78
C LYS A 177 17.66 30.47 -5.38
N LEU A 178 17.05 30.04 -6.49
CA LEU A 178 17.42 28.80 -7.17
C LEU A 178 18.86 28.86 -7.69
N LEU A 179 19.24 29.96 -8.35
CA LEU A 179 20.60 30.17 -8.85
C LEU A 179 21.62 30.20 -7.72
N LEU A 180 21.30 30.89 -6.61
CA LEU A 180 22.13 30.90 -5.39
C LEU A 180 22.29 29.51 -4.77
N LEU A 181 21.22 28.70 -4.73
CA LEU A 181 21.29 27.35 -4.18
C LEU A 181 22.03 26.38 -5.12
N LYS A 182 21.96 26.60 -6.43
CA LYS A 182 22.79 25.88 -7.40
C LYS A 182 24.26 26.29 -7.27
N SER A 183 24.56 27.57 -7.07
CA SER A 183 25.94 28.03 -6.90
C SER A 183 26.57 27.61 -5.58
N ARG A 184 25.77 27.43 -4.52
CA ARG A 184 26.22 26.92 -3.22
C ARG A 184 26.35 25.39 -3.12
N LYS A 185 25.90 24.64 -4.14
CA LYS A 185 26.04 23.19 -4.23
C LYS A 185 26.65 22.78 -5.57
N PHE A 186 27.96 23.00 -5.68
CA PHE A 186 28.96 22.18 -6.35
C PHE A 186 30.35 22.50 -5.76
N ASN A 187 30.49 22.25 -4.44
CA ASN A 187 31.70 21.87 -3.72
C ASN A 187 31.25 21.03 -2.53
#